data_AF-A0A1I6M268-F1
#
_entry.id   AF-A0A1I6M268-F1
#
_cell.length_a   1.000
_cell.length_b   1.000
_cell.length_c   1.000
_cell.angle_alpha   90.00
_cell.angle_beta   90.00
_cell.angle_gamma   90.00
#
_symmetry.space_group_name_H-M   'P 1'
#
loop_
_entity.id
_entity.type
_entity.pdbx_description
1 polymer ?
#
loop_
_entity_poly.entity_id
_entity_poly.type
_entity_poly.pdbx_seq_one_letter_code
_entity_poly.pdbx_strand_id
1 'polypeptide(L)'
;MMQTENQVQSSITIDDAENPSAMVIDLIADLEGVDPVELSPPLYSAIDPDALDALFRFPKDDAPQTSGYVHFEYHDYEIRIQSDGEIAILNR
;
A
#
# COMPACT_ATOMS: atom_id res chain seq x y z
N MET A 1 -25.28 13.74 11.99
CA MET A 1 -24.68 12.41 12.15
C MET A 1 -24.24 11.94 10.77
N MET A 2 -23.00 12.19 10.37
CA MET A 2 -22.39 11.62 9.16
C MET A 2 -20.86 11.62 9.39
N GLN A 3 -20.39 10.71 10.24
CA GLN A 3 -18.98 10.35 10.25
C GLN A 3 -18.83 9.29 9.16
N THR A 4 -18.34 9.68 7.99
CA THR A 4 -17.76 8.73 7.06
C THR A 4 -16.39 8.39 7.64
N GLU A 5 -16.36 7.47 8.60
CA GLU A 5 -15.12 6.96 9.16
C GLU A 5 -14.56 5.97 8.15
N ASN A 6 -13.75 6.45 7.20
CA ASN A 6 -12.72 5.62 6.56
C ASN A 6 -11.80 5.15 7.69
N GLN A 7 -12.18 4.07 8.37
CA GLN A 7 -11.38 3.48 9.44
C GLN A 7 -10.14 2.88 8.78
N VAL A 8 -8.97 3.39 9.15
CA VAL A 8 -7.69 2.77 8.81
C VAL A 8 -7.73 1.37 9.43
N GLN A 9 -7.77 0.36 8.57
CA GLN A 9 -7.76 -1.04 8.96
C GLN A 9 -6.36 -1.46 9.39
N SER A 10 -5.35 -1.02 8.65
CA SER A 10 -3.94 -1.35 8.92
C SER A 10 -3.05 -0.22 8.41
N SER A 11 -2.07 0.23 9.19
CA SER A 11 -1.03 1.16 8.73
C SER A 11 0.35 0.67 9.16
N ILE A 12 1.28 0.69 8.22
CA ILE A 12 2.69 0.32 8.42
C ILE A 12 3.59 1.35 7.74
N THR A 13 4.88 1.37 8.08
CA THR A 13 5.85 2.25 7.43
C THR A 13 6.91 1.41 6.72
N ILE A 14 7.20 1.74 5.46
CA ILE A 14 8.26 1.14 4.66
C ILE A 14 9.61 1.45 5.33
N ASP A 15 10.30 0.38 5.71
CA ASP A 15 11.72 0.42 6.04
C ASP A 15 12.56 0.35 4.75
N ASP A 16 13.79 0.88 4.79
CA ASP A 16 14.65 1.08 3.60
C ASP A 16 14.99 -0.24 2.87
N ALA A 17 14.78 -1.38 3.54
CA ALA A 17 15.06 -2.71 3.03
C ALA A 17 13.86 -3.43 2.38
N GLU A 18 12.64 -2.88 2.43
CA GLU A 18 11.42 -3.57 2.01
C GLU A 18 10.73 -2.94 0.79
N ASN A 19 10.23 -3.80 -0.11
CA ASN A 19 9.50 -3.37 -1.29
C ASN A 19 8.03 -3.04 -0.91
N PRO A 20 7.51 -1.83 -1.19
CA PRO A 20 6.12 -1.47 -0.87
C PRO A 20 5.10 -2.41 -1.48
N SER A 21 5.36 -2.89 -2.70
CA SER A 21 4.48 -3.83 -3.39
C SER A 21 4.37 -5.15 -2.63
N ALA A 22 5.48 -5.69 -2.13
CA ALA A 22 5.46 -6.92 -1.34
C ALA A 22 4.69 -6.73 -0.03
N MET A 23 4.91 -5.61 0.66
CA MET A 23 4.23 -5.34 1.92
C MET A 23 2.72 -5.14 1.75
N VAL A 24 2.26 -4.49 0.68
CA VAL A 24 0.82 -4.39 0.40
C VAL A 24 0.19 -5.76 0.21
N ILE A 25 0.86 -6.65 -0.54
CA ILE A 25 0.35 -8.02 -0.76
C ILE A 25 0.31 -8.77 0.57
N ASP A 26 1.36 -8.70 1.37
CA ASP A 26 1.44 -9.36 2.67
C ASP A 26 0.33 -8.88 3.62
N LEU A 27 0.09 -7.56 3.67
CA LEU A 27 -0.94 -6.98 4.52
C LEU A 27 -2.35 -7.40 4.10
N ILE A 28 -2.64 -7.39 2.79
CA ILE A 28 -3.94 -7.87 2.28
C ILE A 28 -4.09 -9.37 2.50
N ALA A 29 -3.01 -10.14 2.34
CA ALA A 29 -2.99 -11.58 2.56
C ALA A 29 -3.29 -11.93 4.02
N ASP A 30 -2.67 -11.23 4.97
CA ASP A 30 -2.92 -11.36 6.41
C ASP A 30 -4.37 -11.00 6.78
N LEU A 31 -4.90 -9.91 6.19
CA LEU A 31 -6.28 -9.49 6.40
C LEU A 31 -7.30 -10.52 5.88
N GLU A 32 -7.04 -11.10 4.71
CA GLU A 32 -7.88 -12.15 4.11
C GLU A 32 -7.62 -13.53 4.75
N GLY A 33 -6.54 -13.68 5.51
CA GLY A 33 -6.11 -14.94 6.11
C GLY A 33 -5.67 -15.99 5.10
N VAL A 34 -5.13 -15.56 3.95
CA VAL A 34 -4.66 -16.42 2.85
C VAL A 34 -3.19 -16.17 2.57
N ASP A 35 -2.55 -17.06 1.82
CA ASP A 35 -1.19 -16.79 1.36
C ASP A 35 -1.18 -15.69 0.28
N PRO A 36 -0.15 -14.83 0.24
CA PRO A 36 -0.03 -13.74 -0.74
C PRO A 36 -0.01 -14.24 -2.20
N VAL A 37 0.35 -15.51 -2.43
CA VAL A 37 0.29 -16.16 -3.75
C VAL A 37 -1.10 -16.68 -4.11
N GLU A 38 -1.98 -16.84 -3.13
CA GLU A 38 -3.38 -17.28 -3.32
C GLU A 38 -4.34 -16.09 -3.54
N LEU A 39 -3.90 -14.86 -3.22
CA LEU A 39 -4.67 -13.64 -3.46
C LEU A 39 -5.08 -13.52 -4.95
N SER A 40 -6.38 -13.51 -5.17
CA SER A 40 -7.00 -13.48 -6.49
C SER A 40 -8.08 -12.40 -6.56
N PRO A 41 -7.94 -11.35 -7.38
CA PRO A 41 -6.90 -11.14 -8.40
C PRO A 41 -5.53 -10.77 -7.80
N PRO A 42 -4.43 -10.97 -8.55
CA PRO A 42 -3.09 -10.56 -8.14
C PRO A 42 -2.89 -9.04 -8.19
N LEU A 43 -1.96 -8.51 -7.40
CA LEU A 43 -1.74 -7.06 -7.28
C LEU A 43 -1.42 -6.38 -8.62
N TYR A 44 -0.67 -7.05 -9.51
CA TYR A 44 -0.36 -6.53 -10.85
C TYR A 44 -1.61 -6.21 -11.69
N SER A 45 -2.76 -6.79 -11.37
CA SER A 45 -4.03 -6.52 -12.04
C SER A 45 -4.61 -5.15 -11.67
N ALA A 46 -4.25 -4.60 -10.50
CA ALA A 46 -4.70 -3.29 -10.04
C ALA A 46 -3.61 -2.23 -10.22
N ILE A 47 -2.36 -2.57 -9.89
CA ILE A 47 -1.21 -1.66 -9.99
C ILE A 47 0.07 -2.42 -10.31
N ASP A 48 0.95 -1.82 -11.10
CA ASP A 48 2.25 -2.41 -11.42
C ASP A 48 3.16 -2.40 -10.18
N PRO A 49 3.56 -3.57 -9.63
CA PRO A 49 4.34 -3.65 -8.40
C PRO A 49 5.77 -3.14 -8.58
N ASP A 50 6.35 -3.23 -9.78
CA ASP A 50 7.68 -2.72 -10.09
C ASP A 50 7.66 -1.19 -10.21
N ALA A 51 6.61 -0.63 -10.82
CA ALA A 51 6.42 0.82 -10.88
C ALA A 51 6.16 1.40 -9.48
N LEU A 52 5.37 0.70 -8.68
CA LEU A 52 5.13 1.09 -7.29
C LEU A 52 6.44 1.08 -6.50
N ASP A 53 7.22 0.01 -6.60
CA ASP A 53 8.53 -0.05 -5.96
C ASP A 53 9.46 1.07 -6.43
N ALA A 54 9.53 1.31 -7.74
CA ALA A 54 10.35 2.38 -8.30
C ALA A 54 9.92 3.78 -7.84
N LEU A 55 8.64 4.00 -7.54
CA LEU A 55 8.14 5.27 -7.00
C LEU A 55 8.62 5.55 -5.57
N PHE A 56 8.91 4.50 -4.78
CA PHE A 56 9.30 4.63 -3.37
C PHE A 56 10.74 4.18 -3.09
N ARG A 57 11.48 3.67 -4.08
CA ARG A 57 12.91 3.31 -3.97
C ARG A 57 13.86 4.52 -3.83
N PHE A 58 13.34 5.74 -3.72
CA PHE A 58 14.18 6.93 -3.55
C PHE A 58 14.71 6.99 -2.12
N PRO A 59 16.02 7.25 -1.91
CA PRO A 59 16.58 7.43 -0.57
C PRO A 59 15.83 8.55 0.15
N LYS A 60 15.36 8.33 1.38
CA LYS A 60 14.65 9.33 2.20
C LYS A 60 15.42 10.66 2.33
N ASP A 61 16.75 10.63 2.13
CA ASP A 61 17.64 11.80 2.19
C ASP A 61 17.62 12.68 0.92
N ASP A 62 17.34 12.10 -0.25
CA ASP A 62 17.29 12.79 -1.56
C ASP A 62 15.87 12.83 -2.15
N ALA A 63 14.88 12.35 -1.38
CA ALA A 63 13.50 12.43 -1.78
C ALA A 63 13.15 13.92 -1.98
N PRO A 64 12.78 14.36 -3.21
CA PRO A 64 12.24 15.69 -3.38
C PRO A 64 11.09 15.85 -2.39
N GLN A 65 10.80 17.07 -1.94
CA GLN A 65 9.60 17.42 -1.14
C GLN A 65 8.29 17.20 -1.94
N THR A 66 8.19 16.09 -2.66
CA THR A 66 6.99 15.55 -3.26
C THR A 66 6.12 15.06 -2.12
N SER A 67 5.24 15.94 -1.65
CA SER A 67 4.05 15.52 -0.91
C SER A 67 3.11 14.82 -1.90
N GLY A 68 3.40 13.56 -2.20
CA GLY A 68 2.59 12.69 -3.05
C GLY A 68 2.10 11.48 -2.30
N TYR A 69 0.97 10.94 -2.72
CA TYR A 69 0.53 9.61 -2.30
C TYR A 69 0.02 8.86 -3.52
N VAL A 70 0.23 7.55 -3.51
CA VAL A 70 -0.40 6.61 -4.43
C VAL A 70 -1.64 6.07 -3.74
N HIS A 71 -2.78 6.10 -4.43
CA HIS A 71 -4.04 5.55 -3.92
C HIS A 71 -4.64 4.67 -5.02
N PHE A 72 -5.05 3.46 -4.65
CA PHE A 72 -5.73 2.52 -5.52
C PHE A 72 -6.61 1.56 -4.72
N GLU A 73 -7.60 0.97 -5.39
CA GLU A 73 -8.52 0.00 -4.81
C GLU A 73 -8.08 -1.42 -5.14
N TYR A 74 -8.13 -2.32 -4.16
CA TYR A 74 -7.83 -3.75 -4.33
C TYR A 74 -8.60 -4.58 -3.29
N HIS A 75 -9.32 -5.62 -3.74
CA HIS A 75 -10.12 -6.51 -2.86
C HIS A 75 -11.10 -5.78 -1.92
N ASP A 76 -11.77 -4.72 -2.42
CA ASP A 76 -12.68 -3.85 -1.63
C ASP A 76 -11.99 -3.04 -0.51
N TYR A 77 -10.66 -3.09 -0.46
CA TYR A 77 -9.83 -2.22 0.34
C TYR A 77 -9.30 -1.06 -0.48
N GLU A 78 -9.07 0.05 0.21
CA GLU A 78 -8.41 1.23 -0.32
C GLU A 78 -6.97 1.26 0.20
N ILE A 79 -5.99 1.19 -0.70
CA ILE A 79 -4.58 1.19 -0.34
C ILE A 79 -4.03 2.57 -0.65
N ARG A 80 -3.42 3.18 0.37
CA ARG A 80 -2.80 4.49 0.30
C ARG A 80 -1.35 4.41 0.73
N ILE A 81 -0.44 4.82 -0.14
CA ILE A 81 1.00 4.79 0.11
C ILE A 81 1.52 6.21 -0.01
N GLN A 82 2.03 6.75 1.09
CA GLN A 82 2.55 8.09 1.16
C GLN A 82 4.05 8.13 0.84
N SER A 83 4.53 9.27 0.33
CA SER A 83 5.94 9.46 -0.03
C SER A 83 6.89 9.41 1.18
N ASP A 84 6.39 9.58 2.41
CA ASP A 84 7.17 9.36 3.64
C ASP A 84 7.38 7.87 3.96
N GLY A 85 6.68 7.00 3.25
CA GLY A 85 6.75 5.56 3.36
C GLY A 85 5.60 4.94 4.16
N GLU A 86 4.64 5.71 4.64
CA GLU A 86 3.45 5.16 5.28
C GLU A 86 2.52 4.47 4.27
N ILE A 87 2.21 3.20 4.51
CA ILE A 87 1.19 2.41 3.81
C ILE A 87 -0.01 2.31 4.75
N ALA A 88 -1.16 2.83 4.33
CA ALA A 88 -2.42 2.72 5.04
C ALA A 88 -3.44 1.96 4.18
N ILE A 89 -4.08 0.97 4.78
CA ILE A 89 -5.23 0.24 4.22
C ILE A 89 -6.48 0.77 4.91
N LEU A 90 -7.44 1.21 4.12
CA LEU A 90 -8.72 1.70 4.59
C LEU A 90 -9.82 0.78 4.08
N ASN A 91 -10.82 0.56 4.94
CA ASN A 91 -12.05 -0.09 4.50
C ASN A 91 -12.90 0.92 3.72
N ARG A 92 -13.57 0.42 2.68
CA ARG A 92 -14.51 1.20 1.88
C ARG A 92 -15.84 1.46 2.58
#